data_AF-A0A3C0I5N2-F1
#
_entry.id   AF-A0A3C0I5N2-F1
#
_cell.length_a   1.000
_cell.length_b   1.000
_cell.length_c   1.000
_cell.angle_alpha   90.00
_cell.angle_beta   90.00
_cell.angle_gamma   90.00
#
_symmetry.space_group_name_H-M   'P 1'
#
loop_
_entity.id
_entity.type
_entity.pdbx_description
1 polymer ?
#
loop_
_entity_poly.entity_id
_entity_poly.type
_entity_poly.pdbx_seq_one_letter_code
_entity_poly.pdbx_strand_id
1 'polypeptide(L)' 'MGGNDPDHQLSDEQKDKRERELRDEAKQLMRQNKSKEANKRLRRARNISREPSKYAQHH' A
#
# COMPACT_ATOMS: atom_id res chain seq x y z
N MET A 1 5.57 -3.98 20.82
CA MET A 1 6.19 -2.97 19.94
C MET A 1 5.23 -2.71 18.78
N GLY A 2 4.37 -1.70 18.92
CA GLY A 2 3.41 -1.34 17.89
C GLY A 2 4.13 -0.56 16.80
N GLY A 3 4.35 -1.20 15.64
CA GLY A 3 4.91 -0.53 14.47
C GLY A 3 4.03 0.64 14.10
N ASN A 4 4.62 1.83 14.04
CA ASN A 4 3.96 3.04 13.59
C ASN A 4 3.88 2.98 12.06
N ASP A 5 3.07 2.06 11.54
CA ASP A 5 2.81 2.01 10.11
C ASP A 5 1.94 3.23 9.75
N PRO A 6 2.44 4.16 8.93
CA PRO A 6 1.69 5.36 8.57
C PRO A 6 0.41 5.00 7.80
N ASP A 7 0.38 3.83 7.17
CA ASP A 7 -0.78 3.28 6.45
C ASP A 7 -1.85 2.72 7.41
N HIS A 8 -1.51 2.48 8.68
CA HIS A 8 -2.42 1.96 9.71
C HIS A 8 -3.44 3.01 10.20
N GLN A 9 -3.19 4.30 9.91
CA GLN A 9 -4.08 5.42 10.21
C GLN A 9 -4.97 5.83 9.03
N LEU A 10 -4.78 5.22 7.85
CA LEU A 10 -5.57 5.56 6.65
C LEU A 10 -6.97 4.96 6.75
N SER A 11 -7.98 5.74 6.35
CA SER A 11 -9.32 5.22 6.07
C SER A 11 -9.30 4.26 4.89
N ASP A 12 -10.33 3.43 4.73
CA ASP A 12 -10.38 2.45 3.64
C ASP A 12 -10.29 3.12 2.26
N GLU A 13 -10.93 4.28 2.05
CA GLU A 13 -10.77 5.08 0.83
C GLU A 13 -9.33 5.56 0.61
N GLN A 14 -8.64 5.98 1.67
CA GLN A 14 -7.26 6.42 1.58
C GLN A 14 -6.31 5.24 1.30
N LYS A 15 -6.60 4.06 1.87
CA LYS A 15 -5.89 2.81 1.58
C LYS A 15 -6.04 2.41 0.12
N ASP A 16 -7.26 2.46 -0.42
CA ASP A 16 -7.54 2.16 -1.82
C ASP A 16 -6.83 3.14 -2.77
N LYS A 17 -6.88 4.43 -2.46
CA LYS A 17 -6.13 5.44 -3.22
C LYS A 17 -4.64 5.15 -3.19
N ARG A 18 -4.09 4.85 -2.02
CA ARG A 18 -2.65 4.57 -1.84
C ARG A 18 -2.22 3.29 -2.53
N GLU A 19 -3.06 2.25 -2.48
CA GLU A 19 -2.83 1.00 -3.19
C GLU A 19 -2.76 1.24 -4.71
N ARG A 20 -3.72 2.01 -5.24
CA ARG A 20 -3.77 2.36 -6.66
C ARG A 20 -2.52 3.11 -7.10
N GLU A 21 -2.09 4.12 -6.34
CA GLU A 21 -0.86 4.87 -6.60
C GLU A 21 0.36 3.94 -6.66
N LEU A 22 0.52 3.04 -5.68
CA LEU A 22 1.64 2.11 -5.63
C LEU A 22 1.64 1.11 -6.81
N ARG A 23 0.46 0.67 -7.27
CA ARG A 23 0.33 -0.19 -8.45
C ARG A 23 0.71 0.57 -9.72
N ASP A 24 0.32 1.83 -9.86
CA ASP A 24 0.65 2.63 -11.04
C ASP A 24 2.13 3.01 -11.08
N GLU A 25 2.73 3.35 -9.93
CA GLU A 25 4.19 3.50 -9.79
C GLU A 25 4.93 2.20 -10.16
N ALA A 26 4.41 1.04 -9.73
CA ALA A 26 5.00 -0.25 -10.08
C ALA A 26 4.96 -0.49 -11.60
N LYS A 27 3.86 -0.15 -12.29
CA LYS A 27 3.77 -0.22 -13.75
C LYS A 27 4.78 0.70 -14.44
N GLN A 28 4.97 1.93 -13.94
CA GLN A 28 5.98 2.84 -14.48
C GLN A 28 7.40 2.29 -14.29
N LEU A 29 7.70 1.73 -13.11
CA LEU A 29 8.99 1.10 -12.82
C LEU A 29 9.23 -0.14 -13.69
N MET A 30 8.19 -0.93 -13.98
CA MET A 30 8.28 -2.05 -14.92
C MET A 30 8.62 -1.57 -16.34
N ARG A 31 8.02 -0.46 -16.80
CA ARG A 31 8.37 0.15 -18.11
C ARG A 31 9.82 0.64 -18.17
N GLN A 32 10.40 1.00 -17.02
CA GLN A 32 11.81 1.40 -16.89
C GLN A 32 12.76 0.21 -16.64
N ASN A 33 12.30 -1.05 -16.77
CA ASN A 33 13.05 -2.27 -16.41
C ASN A 33 13.52 -2.32 -14.93
N LYS A 34 12.94 -1.50 -14.04
CA LYS A 34 13.23 -1.48 -12.60
C LYS A 34 12.36 -2.51 -11.84
N SER A 35 12.44 -3.77 -12.25
CA SER A 35 11.60 -4.86 -11.73
C SER A 35 11.69 -5.06 -10.21
N LYS A 36 12.89 -4.89 -9.61
CA LYS A 36 13.09 -4.97 -8.16
C LYS A 36 12.30 -3.88 -7.40
N GLU A 37 12.33 -2.65 -7.88
CA GLU A 37 11.60 -1.54 -7.26
C GLU A 37 10.09 -1.68 -7.48
N ALA A 38 9.67 -2.11 -8.68
CA ALA A 38 8.28 -2.40 -8.97
C ALA A 38 7.71 -3.45 -8.00
N ASN A 39 8.45 -4.54 -7.77
CA ASN A 39 8.06 -5.57 -6.80
C ASN A 39 7.99 -5.04 -5.36
N LYS A 40 8.89 -4.12 -4.97
CA LYS A 40 8.83 -3.46 -3.66
C LYS A 40 7.54 -2.63 -3.51
N ARG A 41 7.12 -1.90 -4.55
CA ARG A 41 5.85 -1.14 -4.57
C ARG A 41 4.64 -2.06 -4.53
N LEU A 42 4.63 -3.15 -5.31
CA LEU A 42 3.55 -4.14 -5.28
C LEU A 42 3.41 -4.83 -3.92
N ARG A 43 4.53 -5.15 -3.26
CA ARG A 43 4.51 -5.71 -1.90
C ARG A 43 3.91 -4.72 -0.90
N ARG A 44 4.26 -3.43 -0.99
CA ARG A 44 3.65 -2.38 -0.16
C ARG A 44 2.15 -2.26 -0.42
N ALA A 45 1.73 -2.22 -1.68
CA ALA A 45 0.32 -2.16 -2.05
C ALA A 45 -0.48 -3.32 -1.42
N ARG A 46 0.07 -4.54 -1.48
CA ARG A 46 -0.56 -5.73 -0.89
C ARG A 46 -0.61 -5.71 0.64
N ASN A 47 0.34 -5.04 1.30
CA ASN A 47 0.31 -4.89 2.75
C ASN A 47 -0.79 -3.91 3.18
N ILE A 48 -0.99 -2.83 2.43
CA ILE A 48 -2.04 -1.83 2.69
C ILE A 48 -3.44 -2.46 2.67
N SER A 49 -3.73 -3.35 1.71
CA SER A 49 -5.03 -4.04 1.65
C SER A 49 -5.17 -5.23 2.60
N ARG A 50 -4.07 -5.76 3.16
CA ARG A 50 -4.14 -6.87 4.13
C ARG A 50 -4.24 -6.39 5.57
N GLU A 51 -3.72 -5.22 5.89
CA GLU A 51 -3.85 -4.68 7.23
C GLU A 51 -5.24 -4.07 7.41
N PRO A 52 -6.06 -4.56 8.38
CA PRO A 52 -7.33 -3.91 8.69
C PRO A 52 -7.07 -2.47 9.14
N SER A 53 -7.93 -1.52 8.75
CA SER A 53 -7.83 -0.16 9.30
C SER A 53 -8.17 -0.20 10.78
N LYS A 54 -7.48 0.59 11.61
CA LYS A 54 -7.90 0.79 13.01
C LYS A 54 -9.32 1.36 13.10
N TYR A 55 -9.75 2.09 12.07
CA TYR A 55 -11.10 2.61 11.93
C TYR A 55 -12.15 1.49 11.74
N ALA A 56 -11.81 0.39 11.07
CA ALA A 56 -12.72 -0.75 10.91
C ALA A 56 -12.91 -1.60 12.20
N GLN A 57 -12.09 -1.40 13.24
CA GLN A 57 -12.19 -2.16 14.50
C GLN A 57 -13.12 -1.54 15.56
N HIS A 58 -13.76 -0.40 15.26
CA HIS A 58 -14.81 0.19 16.12
C HIS A 58 -16.21 -0.09 15.53
N HIS A 59 -16.71 -1.31 15.71
CA HIS A 59 -18.13 -1.64 15.54
C HIS A 59 -18.59 -2.56 16.67
#